data_AF-A0A9P1JZT7-F1
#
_entry.id   AF-A0A9P1JZT7-F1
#
_cell.length_a   1.000
_cell.length_b   1.000
_cell.length_c   1.000
_cell.angle_alpha   90.00
_cell.angle_beta   90.00
_cell.angle_gamma   90.00
#
_symmetry.space_group_name_H-M   'P 1'
#
loop_
_entity.id
_entity.type
_entity.pdbx_description
1 polymer ?
#
loop_
_entity_poly.entity_id
_entity_poly.type
_entity_poly.pdbx_seq_one_letter_code
_entity_poly.pdbx_strand_id
1 'polypeptide(L)'
;MCILCDAQPRGLVGLPRGLAFDRANKPFSKAAVMRARRAEESYARELRGVARQVGNLVRGTFQPGDLGWAVGITDALNRYAKVIEPWADAVGRRMLADVAARDRKMWLDAGRQIGRALHAEIEGAPTGALMQARLAEQVQLITSLPTEAGQRVHKLTVESLTNGTRAEQIAQEIMRSGDVAASRANMIARTEVGRTQAELVSARSQAIGSTHFNWRTVGDSDVRRDHRALDGKTFEWNAPPVADKRTGARALPGAIYNCRCYAEPVL
;
A
#
# COMPACT_ATOMS: atom_id res chain seq x y z
N MET A 1 -48.33 -16.61 -39.42
CA MET A 1 -48.09 -15.19 -39.10
C MET A 1 -47.42 -15.14 -37.74
N CYS A 2 -46.27 -14.48 -37.67
CA CYS A 2 -45.26 -14.61 -36.63
C CYS A 2 -45.32 -13.41 -35.65
N ILE A 3 -44.79 -13.62 -34.43
CA ILE A 3 -43.95 -12.67 -33.65
C ILE A 3 -44.60 -11.71 -32.59
N LEU A 4 -44.16 -11.97 -31.34
CA LEU A 4 -43.79 -11.09 -30.18
C LEU A 4 -44.88 -10.22 -29.52
N CYS A 5 -45.25 -10.42 -28.24
CA CYS A 5 -44.47 -10.38 -26.98
C CYS A 5 -43.96 -8.96 -26.67
N ASP A 6 -44.83 -8.15 -26.06
CA ASP A 6 -44.54 -6.78 -25.65
C ASP A 6 -44.30 -6.75 -24.13
N ALA A 7 -43.04 -6.56 -23.75
CA ALA A 7 -42.57 -6.47 -22.38
C ALA A 7 -42.64 -5.01 -21.91
N GLN A 8 -43.51 -4.72 -20.94
CA GLN A 8 -43.51 -3.43 -20.25
C GLN A 8 -42.22 -3.23 -19.44
N PRO A 9 -41.57 -2.06 -19.52
CA PRO A 9 -40.38 -1.77 -18.73
C PRO A 9 -40.76 -1.63 -17.26
N ARG A 10 -40.20 -2.50 -16.40
CA ARG A 10 -40.24 -2.33 -14.95
C ARG A 10 -39.55 -1.02 -14.60
N GLY A 11 -40.34 -0.07 -14.10
CA GLY A 11 -39.86 1.23 -13.65
C GLY A 11 -38.71 1.09 -12.66
N LEU A 12 -37.65 1.86 -12.91
CA LEU A 12 -36.61 2.17 -11.96
C LEU A 12 -37.27 2.69 -10.68
N VAL A 13 -37.20 1.90 -9.62
CA VAL A 13 -37.60 2.33 -8.27
C VAL A 13 -36.72 3.52 -7.92
N GLY A 14 -37.33 4.71 -7.90
CA GLY A 14 -36.66 5.95 -7.54
C GLY A 14 -36.07 5.83 -6.14
N LEU A 15 -34.76 6.05 -6.04
CA LEU A 15 -34.09 6.23 -4.75
C LEU A 15 -34.73 7.43 -4.03
N PRO A 16 -35.08 7.30 -2.75
CA PRO A 16 -35.69 8.40 -2.01
C PRO A 16 -34.74 9.60 -1.98
N ARG A 17 -35.21 10.72 -2.53
CA ARG A 17 -34.56 12.03 -2.38
C ARG A 17 -34.56 12.41 -0.90
N GLY A 18 -33.36 12.58 -0.34
CA GLY A 18 -33.16 13.20 0.96
C GLY A 18 -32.81 12.22 2.08
N LEU A 19 -31.61 11.64 2.02
CA LEU A 19 -30.90 11.32 3.27
C LEU A 19 -30.18 12.58 3.70
N ALA A 20 -30.84 13.39 4.53
CA ALA A 20 -30.23 14.52 5.19
C ALA A 20 -29.23 14.01 6.24
N PHE A 21 -28.00 13.72 5.82
CA PHE A 21 -26.87 13.46 6.72
C PHE A 21 -26.19 14.74 7.23
N ASP A 22 -26.78 15.91 6.97
CA ASP A 22 -26.37 17.18 7.55
C ASP A 22 -27.05 17.40 8.90
N ARG A 23 -26.45 16.87 9.97
CA ARG A 23 -26.22 17.54 11.27
C ARG A 23 -25.88 16.49 12.34
N ALA A 24 -24.70 16.67 12.91
CA ALA A 24 -24.06 15.85 13.96
C ALA A 24 -23.24 14.64 13.46
N ASN A 25 -22.47 14.81 12.38
CA ASN A 25 -21.45 13.84 11.98
C ASN A 25 -20.25 13.93 12.94
N LYS A 26 -20.07 12.98 13.86
CA LYS A 26 -18.78 12.80 14.52
C LYS A 26 -17.82 12.28 13.44
N PRO A 27 -16.69 12.97 13.16
CA PRO A 27 -15.77 12.54 12.12
C PRO A 27 -15.34 11.09 12.36
N PHE A 28 -15.10 10.33 11.28
CA PHE A 28 -14.40 9.04 11.35
C PHE A 28 -13.16 9.25 12.23
N SER A 29 -13.19 8.71 13.46
CA SER A 29 -12.35 9.28 14.52
C SER A 29 -10.85 9.15 14.20
N LYS A 30 -10.07 10.19 14.47
CA LYS A 30 -8.59 10.21 14.35
C LYS A 30 -7.92 8.99 15.01
N ALA A 31 -8.54 8.44 16.06
CA ALA A 31 -8.09 7.24 16.76
C ALA A 31 -8.26 5.91 15.98
N ALA A 32 -9.15 5.86 14.98
CA ALA A 32 -9.30 4.70 14.10
C ALA A 32 -8.13 4.59 13.11
N VAL A 33 -7.67 5.72 12.58
CA VAL A 33 -6.54 5.84 11.64
C VAL A 33 -5.20 5.45 12.31
N MET A 34 -4.99 5.85 13.57
CA MET A 34 -3.74 5.58 14.31
C MET A 34 -3.53 4.10 14.70
N ARG A 35 -4.53 3.22 14.54
CA ARG A 35 -4.49 1.81 15.00
C ARG A 35 -4.02 0.80 13.95
N ALA A 36 -3.74 1.21 12.71
CA ALA A 36 -3.13 0.35 11.68
C ALA A 36 -1.66 -0.01 11.96
N ARG A 37 -1.03 0.71 12.90
CA ARG A 37 0.37 0.55 13.30
C ARG A 37 0.78 -0.90 13.62
N ARG A 38 -0.10 -1.73 14.20
CA ARG A 38 0.23 -3.14 14.48
C ARG A 38 0.40 -3.99 13.22
N ALA A 39 -0.45 -3.78 12.19
CA ALA A 39 -0.34 -4.49 10.92
C ALA A 39 0.94 -4.05 10.18
N GLU A 40 1.21 -2.74 10.18
CA GLU A 40 2.48 -2.18 9.70
C GLU A 40 3.68 -2.79 10.42
N GLU A 41 3.72 -2.78 11.75
CA GLU A 41 4.83 -3.31 12.56
C GLU A 41 5.05 -4.80 12.30
N SER A 42 3.97 -5.58 12.18
CA SER A 42 4.05 -7.00 11.87
C SER A 42 4.63 -7.23 10.48
N TYR A 43 4.11 -6.55 9.46
CA TYR A 43 4.57 -6.68 8.09
C TYR A 43 6.02 -6.18 7.94
N ALA A 44 6.37 -5.05 8.54
CA ALA A 44 7.73 -4.52 8.57
C ALA A 44 8.72 -5.47 9.24
N ARG A 45 8.31 -6.22 10.27
CA ARG A 45 9.17 -7.23 10.91
C ARG A 45 9.51 -8.37 9.96
N GLU A 46 8.52 -8.88 9.21
CA GLU A 46 8.73 -9.94 8.21
C GLU A 46 9.66 -9.46 7.09
N LEU A 47 9.41 -8.27 6.52
CA LEU A 47 10.22 -7.71 5.43
C LEU A 47 11.65 -7.37 5.88
N ARG A 48 11.83 -6.92 7.13
CA ARG A 48 13.18 -6.76 7.71
C ARG A 48 13.89 -8.11 7.85
N GLY A 49 13.17 -9.23 7.96
CA GLY A 49 13.75 -10.57 7.88
C GLY A 49 14.41 -10.83 6.53
N VAL A 50 13.71 -10.50 5.44
CA VAL A 50 14.27 -10.57 4.07
C VAL A 50 15.49 -9.67 3.93
N ALA A 51 15.41 -8.42 4.39
CA ALA A 51 16.53 -7.49 4.33
C ALA A 51 17.76 -7.95 5.12
N ARG A 52 17.57 -8.57 6.30
CA ARG A 52 18.67 -9.18 7.06
C ARG A 52 19.34 -10.30 6.26
N GLN A 53 18.55 -11.15 5.61
CA GLN A 53 19.08 -12.22 4.77
C GLN A 53 19.81 -11.70 3.54
N VAL A 54 19.31 -10.62 2.90
CA VAL A 54 20.04 -9.89 1.86
C VAL A 54 21.41 -9.45 2.37
N GLY A 55 21.47 -8.81 3.54
CA GLY A 55 22.75 -8.40 4.14
C GLY A 55 23.69 -9.57 4.43
N ASN A 56 23.16 -10.71 4.87
CA ASN A 56 23.97 -11.92 5.10
C ASN A 56 24.54 -12.48 3.80
N LEU A 57 23.75 -12.55 2.72
CA LEU A 57 24.20 -13.02 1.41
C LEU A 57 25.27 -12.11 0.79
N VAL A 58 25.12 -10.79 0.98
CA VAL A 58 26.11 -9.81 0.53
C VAL A 58 27.42 -9.94 1.32
N ARG A 59 27.36 -10.06 2.64
CA ARG A 59 28.56 -10.20 3.49
C ARG A 59 29.27 -11.54 3.32
N GLY A 60 28.53 -12.63 3.19
CA GLY A 60 29.09 -13.99 3.14
C GLY A 60 29.83 -14.33 1.85
N THR A 61 29.52 -13.63 0.76
CA THR A 61 30.08 -13.89 -0.58
C THR A 61 31.19 -12.90 -0.95
N PHE A 62 31.38 -11.84 -0.17
CA PHE A 62 32.36 -10.81 -0.49
C PHE A 62 33.79 -11.32 -0.30
N GLN A 63 34.57 -11.35 -1.39
CA GLN A 63 35.99 -11.69 -1.39
C GLN A 63 36.79 -10.49 -1.93
N PRO A 64 37.65 -9.85 -1.11
CA PRO A 64 38.50 -8.77 -1.59
C PRO A 64 39.45 -9.25 -2.69
N GLY A 65 39.52 -8.53 -3.81
CA GLY A 65 40.51 -8.76 -4.87
C GLY A 65 40.08 -9.67 -6.03
N ASP A 66 38.95 -10.34 -5.92
CA ASP A 66 38.26 -10.96 -7.06
C ASP A 66 37.20 -9.97 -7.59
N LEU A 67 36.78 -10.06 -8.85
CA LEU A 67 35.66 -9.30 -9.42
C LEU A 67 34.46 -10.23 -9.75
N GLY A 68 34.67 -11.55 -9.77
CA GLY A 68 33.64 -12.56 -10.06
C GLY A 68 32.55 -12.67 -8.99
N TRP A 69 32.84 -12.22 -7.75
CA TRP A 69 31.88 -12.27 -6.64
C TRP A 69 30.64 -11.42 -6.88
N ALA A 70 30.70 -10.34 -7.67
CA ALA A 70 29.55 -9.48 -7.94
C ALA A 70 28.44 -10.23 -8.71
N VAL A 71 28.84 -11.08 -9.66
CA VAL A 71 27.92 -11.98 -10.39
C VAL A 71 27.35 -13.02 -9.43
N GLY A 72 28.21 -13.62 -8.59
CA GLY A 72 27.78 -14.60 -7.57
C GLY A 72 26.75 -14.04 -6.58
N ILE A 73 26.94 -12.82 -6.08
CA ILE A 73 25.98 -12.14 -5.19
C ILE A 73 24.66 -11.86 -5.91
N THR A 74 24.74 -11.35 -7.14
CA THR A 74 23.54 -11.04 -7.94
C THR A 74 22.71 -12.30 -8.18
N ASP A 75 23.36 -13.41 -8.55
CA ASP A 75 22.71 -14.71 -8.74
C ASP A 75 22.13 -15.26 -7.44
N ALA A 76 22.87 -15.17 -6.33
CA ALA A 76 22.40 -15.63 -5.03
C ALA A 76 21.14 -14.85 -4.59
N LEU A 77 21.13 -13.53 -4.77
CA LEU A 77 19.98 -12.67 -4.43
C LEU A 77 18.78 -12.95 -5.35
N ASN A 78 19.00 -13.14 -6.65
CA ASN A 78 17.93 -13.50 -7.58
C ASN A 78 17.34 -14.89 -7.29
N ARG A 79 18.16 -15.87 -6.93
CA ARG A 79 17.69 -17.19 -6.48
C ARG A 79 16.92 -17.07 -5.17
N TYR A 80 17.43 -16.29 -4.22
CA TYR A 80 16.73 -16.04 -2.96
C TYR A 80 15.36 -15.41 -3.19
N ALA A 81 15.25 -14.42 -4.09
CA ALA A 81 13.98 -13.81 -4.48
C ALA A 81 12.94 -14.84 -4.96
N LYS A 82 13.36 -15.77 -5.84
CA LYS A 82 12.51 -16.84 -6.35
C LYS A 82 12.09 -17.82 -5.26
N VAL A 83 13.02 -18.23 -4.40
CA VAL A 83 12.77 -19.19 -3.31
C VAL A 83 11.73 -18.66 -2.32
N ILE A 84 11.70 -17.35 -2.07
CA ILE A 84 10.76 -16.76 -1.11
C ILE A 84 9.39 -16.41 -1.69
N GLU A 85 9.13 -16.61 -2.98
CA GLU A 85 7.84 -16.25 -3.62
C GLU A 85 6.62 -16.87 -2.90
N PRO A 86 6.57 -18.19 -2.60
CA PRO A 86 5.43 -18.77 -1.88
C PRO A 86 5.28 -18.21 -0.46
N TRP A 87 6.40 -17.92 0.20
CA TRP A 87 6.39 -17.29 1.52
C TRP A 87 5.90 -15.84 1.43
N ALA A 88 6.29 -15.09 0.40
CA ALA A 88 5.85 -13.72 0.15
C ALA A 88 4.34 -13.65 -0.09
N ASP A 89 3.77 -14.62 -0.82
CA ASP A 89 2.31 -14.76 -0.97
C ASP A 89 1.64 -14.96 0.39
N ALA A 90 2.13 -15.89 1.22
CA ALA A 90 1.56 -16.13 2.55
C ALA A 90 1.63 -14.89 3.47
N VAL A 91 2.74 -14.15 3.44
CA VAL A 91 2.90 -12.90 4.20
C VAL A 91 1.97 -11.81 3.66
N GLY A 92 1.87 -11.66 2.35
CA GLY A 92 0.96 -10.72 1.68
C GLY A 92 -0.49 -10.99 2.05
N ARG A 93 -0.95 -12.25 1.97
CA ARG A 93 -2.29 -12.68 2.36
C ARG A 93 -2.61 -12.32 3.81
N ARG A 94 -1.67 -12.58 4.72
CA ARG A 94 -1.84 -12.25 6.14
C ARG A 94 -1.97 -10.75 6.36
N MET A 95 -1.12 -9.95 5.71
CA MET A 95 -1.20 -8.49 5.79
C MET A 95 -2.56 -7.98 5.29
N LEU A 96 -3.01 -8.44 4.11
CA LEU A 96 -4.30 -8.05 3.56
C LEU A 96 -5.48 -8.46 4.45
N ALA A 97 -5.45 -9.68 4.99
CA ALA A 97 -6.47 -10.15 5.92
C ALA A 97 -6.52 -9.31 7.21
N ASP A 98 -5.36 -8.95 7.77
CA ASP A 98 -5.26 -8.09 8.95
C ASP A 98 -5.82 -6.68 8.68
N VAL A 99 -5.51 -6.09 7.52
CA VAL A 99 -6.04 -4.78 7.12
C VAL A 99 -7.55 -4.87 6.89
N ALA A 100 -8.03 -5.88 6.14
CA ALA A 100 -9.44 -6.07 5.84
C ALA A 100 -10.29 -6.31 7.11
N ALA A 101 -9.78 -7.10 8.07
CA ALA A 101 -10.48 -7.33 9.33
C ALA A 101 -10.61 -6.05 10.17
N ARG A 102 -9.58 -5.20 10.18
CA ARG A 102 -9.58 -3.92 10.90
C ARG A 102 -10.49 -2.90 10.23
N ASP A 103 -10.38 -2.77 8.91
CA ASP A 103 -11.24 -1.92 8.11
C ASP A 103 -12.71 -2.31 8.32
N ARG A 104 -13.04 -3.61 8.20
CA ARG A 104 -14.38 -4.12 8.52
C ARG A 104 -14.81 -3.70 9.92
N LYS A 105 -14.01 -3.95 10.96
CA LYS A 105 -14.36 -3.55 12.33
C LYS A 105 -14.63 -2.05 12.46
N MET A 106 -13.80 -1.22 11.84
CA MET A 106 -13.98 0.24 11.84
C MET A 106 -15.33 0.63 11.20
N TRP A 107 -15.65 0.03 10.05
CA TRP A 107 -16.93 0.27 9.36
C TRP A 107 -18.13 -0.26 10.14
N LEU A 108 -18.02 -1.39 10.84
CA LEU A 108 -19.07 -1.90 11.73
C LEU A 108 -19.34 -0.97 12.91
N ASP A 109 -18.29 -0.43 13.51
CA ASP A 109 -18.41 0.50 14.63
C ASP A 109 -19.01 1.85 14.18
N ALA A 110 -18.68 2.32 12.97
CA ALA A 110 -19.34 3.46 12.35
C ALA A 110 -20.81 3.15 11.97
N GLY A 111 -21.07 1.99 11.37
CA GLY A 111 -22.41 1.55 10.96
C GLY A 111 -23.38 1.34 12.13
N ARG A 112 -22.90 0.96 13.32
CA ARG A 112 -23.73 0.96 14.55
C ARG A 112 -24.28 2.33 14.91
N GLN A 113 -23.64 3.41 14.46
CA GLN A 113 -24.12 4.78 14.62
C GLN A 113 -25.11 5.18 13.52
N ILE A 114 -25.07 4.52 12.35
CA ILE A 114 -25.78 4.95 11.12
C ILE A 114 -26.98 4.05 10.75
N GLY A 115 -27.01 2.77 11.18
CA GLY A 115 -28.20 1.89 11.06
C GLY A 115 -27.93 0.49 10.47
N ARG A 116 -28.89 -0.43 10.65
CA ARG A 116 -28.78 -1.86 10.25
C ARG A 116 -28.74 -2.09 8.73
N ALA A 117 -29.44 -1.28 7.94
CA ALA A 117 -29.45 -1.42 6.48
C ALA A 117 -28.07 -1.12 5.88
N LEU A 118 -27.43 -0.03 6.32
CA LEU A 118 -26.08 0.32 5.89
C LEU A 118 -25.04 -0.76 6.25
N HIS A 119 -25.22 -1.39 7.42
CA HIS A 119 -24.36 -2.48 7.84
C HIS A 119 -24.38 -3.68 6.86
N ALA A 120 -25.55 -4.04 6.33
CA ALA A 120 -25.68 -5.15 5.37
C ALA A 120 -25.00 -4.85 4.03
N GLU A 121 -25.11 -3.60 3.53
CA GLU A 121 -24.44 -3.19 2.29
C GLU A 121 -22.92 -3.21 2.42
N ILE A 122 -22.39 -2.80 3.58
CA ILE A 122 -20.94 -2.86 3.87
C ILE A 122 -20.43 -4.31 3.83
N GLU A 123 -21.18 -5.27 4.40
CA GLU A 123 -20.79 -6.68 4.39
C GLU A 123 -20.80 -7.29 2.99
N GLY A 124 -21.73 -6.83 2.13
CA GLY A 124 -21.83 -7.25 0.74
C GLY A 124 -20.85 -6.58 -0.23
N ALA A 125 -20.03 -5.62 0.22
CA ALA A 125 -19.16 -4.84 -0.66
C ALA A 125 -18.15 -5.73 -1.44
N PRO A 126 -18.03 -5.58 -2.77
CA PRO A 126 -17.23 -6.46 -3.62
C PRO A 126 -15.72 -6.15 -3.56
N THR A 127 -15.08 -6.28 -2.40
CA THR A 127 -13.65 -6.00 -2.21
C THR A 127 -12.73 -7.14 -2.67
N GLY A 128 -13.28 -8.26 -3.16
CA GLY A 128 -12.52 -9.47 -3.49
C GLY A 128 -11.48 -9.25 -4.60
N ALA A 129 -11.89 -8.68 -5.73
CA ALA A 129 -10.99 -8.41 -6.87
C ALA A 129 -9.85 -7.45 -6.49
N LEU A 130 -10.18 -6.41 -5.71
CA LEU A 130 -9.19 -5.46 -5.17
C LEU A 130 -8.13 -6.17 -4.32
N MET A 131 -8.54 -7.07 -3.43
CA MET A 131 -7.60 -7.82 -2.59
C MET A 131 -6.71 -8.77 -3.39
N GLN A 132 -7.25 -9.41 -4.44
CA GLN A 132 -6.43 -10.27 -5.31
C GLN A 132 -5.38 -9.47 -6.09
N ALA A 133 -5.76 -8.30 -6.62
CA ALA A 133 -4.82 -7.41 -7.30
C ALA A 133 -3.70 -6.95 -6.36
N ARG A 134 -4.05 -6.52 -5.14
CA ARG A 134 -3.06 -6.13 -4.14
C ARG A 134 -2.14 -7.27 -3.71
N LEU A 135 -2.65 -8.48 -3.61
CA LEU A 135 -1.83 -9.63 -3.25
C LEU A 135 -0.69 -9.83 -4.25
N ALA A 136 -0.98 -9.79 -5.55
CA ALA A 136 0.03 -9.94 -6.59
C ALA A 136 1.13 -8.87 -6.48
N GLU A 137 0.74 -7.63 -6.20
CA GLU A 137 1.69 -6.54 -5.97
C GLU A 137 2.54 -6.74 -4.71
N GLN A 138 1.95 -7.24 -3.61
CA GLN A 138 2.70 -7.51 -2.39
C GLN A 138 3.81 -8.55 -2.63
N VAL A 139 3.53 -9.60 -3.41
CA VAL A 139 4.54 -10.61 -3.76
C VAL A 139 5.69 -9.93 -4.50
N GLN A 140 5.39 -9.11 -5.51
CA GLN A 140 6.40 -8.37 -6.28
C GLN A 140 7.22 -7.40 -5.40
N LEU A 141 6.58 -6.72 -4.46
CA LEU A 141 7.26 -5.77 -3.56
C LEU A 141 8.18 -6.47 -2.55
N ILE A 142 7.78 -7.65 -2.05
CA ILE A 142 8.61 -8.45 -1.15
C ILE A 142 9.82 -9.02 -1.90
N THR A 143 9.60 -9.62 -3.07
CA THR A 143 10.67 -10.23 -3.87
C THR A 143 11.59 -9.19 -4.53
N SER A 144 11.14 -7.94 -4.65
CA SER A 144 12.02 -6.85 -5.10
C SER A 144 13.07 -6.43 -4.08
N LEU A 145 12.91 -6.75 -2.79
CA LEU A 145 13.96 -6.46 -1.79
C LEU A 145 15.31 -7.11 -2.15
N PRO A 146 15.37 -8.44 -2.42
CA PRO A 146 16.61 -9.07 -2.85
C PRO A 146 17.01 -8.72 -4.30
N THR A 147 16.08 -8.63 -5.26
CA THR A 147 16.47 -8.34 -6.65
C THR A 147 17.04 -6.93 -6.82
N GLU A 148 16.46 -5.91 -6.17
CA GLU A 148 17.01 -4.55 -6.19
C GLU A 148 18.36 -4.46 -5.47
N ALA A 149 18.58 -5.25 -4.42
CA ALA A 149 19.89 -5.34 -3.79
C ALA A 149 20.93 -5.94 -4.76
N GLY A 150 20.58 -6.97 -5.53
CA GLY A 150 21.45 -7.53 -6.57
C GLY A 150 21.77 -6.52 -7.67
N GLN A 151 20.75 -5.80 -8.15
CA GLN A 151 20.92 -4.72 -9.14
C GLN A 151 21.83 -3.60 -8.60
N ARG A 152 21.69 -3.24 -7.32
CA ARG A 152 22.58 -2.27 -6.67
C ARG A 152 24.03 -2.75 -6.65
N VAL A 153 24.27 -4.00 -6.24
CA VAL A 153 25.63 -4.58 -6.22
C VAL A 153 26.26 -4.57 -7.61
N HIS A 154 25.50 -5.01 -8.62
CA HIS A 154 25.96 -4.98 -10.01
C HIS A 154 26.31 -3.56 -10.46
N LYS A 155 25.41 -2.59 -10.22
CA LYS A 155 25.62 -1.18 -10.58
C LYS A 155 26.90 -0.61 -9.95
N LEU A 156 27.09 -0.79 -8.65
CA LEU A 156 28.26 -0.29 -7.93
C LEU A 156 29.56 -0.92 -8.42
N THR A 157 29.51 -2.20 -8.81
CA THR A 157 30.66 -2.90 -9.39
C THR A 157 31.04 -2.30 -10.74
N VAL A 158 30.07 -2.06 -11.63
CA VAL A 158 30.31 -1.43 -12.93
C VAL A 158 30.87 -0.02 -12.76
N GLU A 159 30.28 0.79 -11.86
CA GLU A 159 30.75 2.15 -11.57
C GLU A 159 32.19 2.17 -11.03
N SER A 160 32.58 1.17 -10.22
CA SER A 160 33.95 1.02 -9.74
C SER A 160 34.94 0.80 -10.87
N LEU A 161 34.58 -0.01 -11.87
CA LEU A 161 35.44 -0.32 -13.01
C LEU A 161 35.61 0.89 -13.93
N THR A 162 34.57 1.70 -14.10
CA THR A 162 34.59 2.87 -15.00
C THR A 162 35.26 4.09 -14.38
N ASN A 163 35.01 4.37 -13.09
CA ASN A 163 35.36 5.66 -12.49
C ASN A 163 36.66 5.67 -11.67
N GLY A 164 37.37 4.54 -11.59
CA GLY A 164 38.62 4.43 -10.82
C GLY A 164 38.46 4.66 -9.31
N THR A 165 37.22 4.55 -8.80
CA THR A 165 36.91 4.69 -7.38
C THR A 165 37.70 3.66 -6.56
N ARG A 166 38.15 4.04 -5.36
CA ARG A 166 38.92 3.13 -4.50
C ARG A 166 38.09 1.89 -4.18
N ALA A 167 38.64 0.70 -4.42
CA ALA A 167 37.98 -0.59 -4.21
C ALA A 167 37.38 -0.74 -2.80
N GLU A 168 38.04 -0.18 -1.78
CA GLU A 168 37.57 -0.16 -0.40
C GLU A 168 36.25 0.61 -0.22
N GLN A 169 36.09 1.77 -0.87
CA GLN A 169 34.88 2.58 -0.76
C GLN A 169 33.68 1.88 -1.41
N ILE A 170 33.91 1.21 -2.54
CA ILE A 170 32.87 0.44 -3.23
C ILE A 170 32.48 -0.79 -2.43
N ALA A 171 33.45 -1.48 -1.82
CA ALA A 171 33.18 -2.59 -0.91
C ALA A 171 32.28 -2.16 0.25
N GLN A 172 32.56 -1.01 0.88
CA GLN A 172 31.72 -0.45 1.94
C GLN A 172 30.30 -0.15 1.46
N GLU A 173 30.14 0.47 0.28
CA GLU A 173 28.82 0.76 -0.27
C GLU A 173 28.03 -0.51 -0.63
N ILE A 174 28.71 -1.53 -1.10
CA ILE A 174 28.09 -2.83 -1.38
C ILE A 174 27.64 -3.49 -0.08
N MET A 175 28.46 -3.49 0.97
CA MET A 175 28.09 -4.00 2.29
C MET A 175 26.85 -3.28 2.86
N ARG A 176 26.66 -1.99 2.56
CA ARG A 176 25.45 -1.23 2.93
C ARG A 176 24.17 -1.67 2.23
N SER A 177 24.22 -2.54 1.22
CA SER A 177 23.03 -2.99 0.49
C SER A 177 21.98 -3.66 1.40
N GLY A 178 22.41 -4.30 2.49
CA GLY A 178 21.50 -4.82 3.52
C GLY A 178 20.72 -3.72 4.26
N ASP A 179 21.38 -2.60 4.58
CA ASP A 179 20.74 -1.46 5.26
C ASP A 179 19.80 -0.70 4.32
N VAL A 180 20.18 -0.59 3.04
CA VAL A 180 19.30 -0.07 1.99
C VAL A 180 18.05 -0.93 1.86
N ALA A 181 18.22 -2.27 1.81
CA ALA A 181 17.09 -3.20 1.78
C ALA A 181 16.22 -3.07 3.04
N ALA A 182 16.80 -2.87 4.22
CA ALA A 182 16.05 -2.68 5.47
C ALA A 182 15.24 -1.37 5.46
N SER A 183 15.82 -0.29 4.93
CA SER A 183 15.13 0.99 4.77
C SER A 183 13.95 0.85 3.80
N ARG A 184 14.16 0.15 2.68
CA ARG A 184 13.11 -0.16 1.71
C ARG A 184 12.00 -1.02 2.31
N ALA A 185 12.34 -2.05 3.08
CA ALA A 185 11.39 -2.91 3.78
C ALA A 185 10.41 -2.11 4.66
N ASN A 186 10.92 -1.12 5.41
CA ASN A 186 10.08 -0.24 6.23
C ASN A 186 9.18 0.67 5.38
N MET A 187 9.70 1.18 4.27
CA MET A 187 8.93 2.02 3.34
C MET A 187 7.77 1.24 2.72
N ILE A 188 8.02 0.02 2.23
CA ILE A 188 6.97 -0.86 1.69
C ILE A 188 5.91 -1.11 2.74
N ALA A 189 6.32 -1.51 3.96
CA ALA A 189 5.37 -1.86 5.00
C ALA A 189 4.42 -0.71 5.35
N ARG A 190 4.95 0.51 5.49
CA ARG A 190 4.17 1.73 5.72
C ARG A 190 3.23 2.05 4.58
N THR A 191 3.77 2.02 3.37
CA THR A 191 3.07 2.51 2.18
C THR A 191 1.96 1.56 1.77
N GLU A 192 2.22 0.26 1.74
CA GLU A 192 1.26 -0.70 1.21
C GLU A 192 0.15 -1.04 2.21
N VAL A 193 0.45 -1.00 3.52
CA VAL A 193 -0.61 -1.09 4.55
C VAL A 193 -1.55 0.11 4.45
N GLY A 194 -1.00 1.33 4.34
CA GLY A 194 -1.78 2.56 4.16
C GLY A 194 -2.59 2.57 2.87
N ARG A 195 -1.99 2.16 1.74
CA ARG A 195 -2.65 2.07 0.44
C ARG A 195 -3.80 1.07 0.46
N THR A 196 -3.55 -0.15 0.96
CA THR A 196 -4.59 -1.19 1.06
C THR A 196 -5.77 -0.69 1.88
N GLN A 197 -5.50 -0.02 3.00
CA GLN A 197 -6.55 0.55 3.84
C GLN A 197 -7.34 1.64 3.12
N ALA A 198 -6.66 2.59 2.47
CA ALA A 198 -7.32 3.68 1.75
C ALA A 198 -8.28 3.17 0.66
N GLU A 199 -7.90 2.10 -0.01
CA GLU A 199 -8.69 1.54 -1.10
C GLU A 199 -9.85 0.67 -0.63
N LEU A 200 -9.69 -0.05 0.49
CA LEU A 200 -10.83 -0.72 1.12
C LEU A 200 -11.88 0.28 1.60
N VAL A 201 -11.43 1.38 2.21
CA VAL A 201 -12.31 2.50 2.59
C VAL A 201 -13.01 3.05 1.35
N SER A 202 -12.29 3.34 0.27
CA SER A 202 -12.87 3.82 -1.00
C SER A 202 -13.90 2.84 -1.56
N ALA A 203 -13.56 1.55 -1.68
CA ALA A 203 -14.43 0.54 -2.25
C ALA A 203 -15.72 0.35 -1.44
N ARG A 204 -15.64 0.33 -0.10
CA ARG A 204 -16.82 0.25 0.75
C ARG A 204 -17.67 1.51 0.71
N SER A 205 -17.03 2.68 0.70
CA SER A 205 -17.73 3.98 0.59
C SER A 205 -18.52 4.05 -0.71
N GLN A 206 -17.90 3.68 -1.83
CA GLN A 206 -18.58 3.66 -3.12
C GLN A 206 -19.71 2.63 -3.18
N ALA A 207 -19.55 1.47 -2.54
CA ALA A 207 -20.58 0.43 -2.48
C ALA A 207 -21.88 0.90 -1.78
N ILE A 208 -21.78 1.86 -0.86
CA ILE A 208 -22.92 2.47 -0.15
C ILE A 208 -23.36 3.81 -0.76
N GLY A 209 -22.88 4.14 -1.97
CA GLY A 209 -23.29 5.33 -2.72
C GLY A 209 -22.47 6.61 -2.46
N SER A 210 -21.41 6.57 -1.65
CA SER A 210 -20.51 7.71 -1.47
C SER A 210 -19.74 8.00 -2.75
N THR A 211 -19.85 9.23 -3.26
CA THR A 211 -19.15 9.69 -4.46
C THR A 211 -17.86 10.45 -4.15
N HIS A 212 -17.76 11.02 -2.94
CA HIS A 212 -16.69 11.94 -2.54
C HIS A 212 -16.12 11.60 -1.16
N PHE A 213 -14.93 12.14 -0.90
CA PHE A 213 -14.28 12.13 0.40
C PHE A 213 -13.63 13.47 0.71
N ASN A 214 -13.51 13.80 1.99
CA ASN A 214 -12.67 14.88 2.48
C ASN A 214 -11.28 14.34 2.78
N TRP A 215 -10.25 14.98 2.25
CA TRP A 215 -8.86 14.64 2.57
C TRP A 215 -8.54 15.10 3.99
N ARG A 216 -7.99 14.21 4.82
CA ARG A 216 -7.55 14.52 6.19
C ARG A 216 -6.09 14.17 6.41
N THR A 217 -5.36 15.06 7.07
CA THR A 217 -3.98 14.80 7.50
C THR A 217 -3.90 14.45 8.98
N VAL A 218 -2.77 13.88 9.42
CA VAL A 218 -2.49 13.69 10.86
C VAL A 218 -2.21 15.01 11.60
N GLY A 219 -1.84 16.05 10.84
CA GLY A 219 -1.60 17.41 11.34
C GLY A 219 -0.25 17.64 12.03
N ASP A 220 0.73 16.76 11.84
CA ASP A 220 2.07 16.92 12.45
C ASP A 220 3.11 17.57 11.50
N SER A 221 4.32 17.78 12.02
CA SER A 221 5.43 18.41 11.30
C SER A 221 5.82 17.67 10.02
N ASP A 222 5.68 16.34 10.03
CA ASP A 222 6.15 15.45 8.97
C ASP A 222 5.17 15.36 7.80
N VAL A 223 3.97 15.94 7.93
CA VAL A 223 3.05 16.07 6.80
C VAL A 223 3.70 16.90 5.70
N ARG A 224 3.66 16.43 4.45
CA ARG A 224 4.21 17.15 3.31
C ARG A 224 3.43 18.44 3.04
N ARG A 225 4.09 19.47 2.51
CA ARG A 225 3.44 20.72 2.10
C ARG A 225 2.29 20.47 1.12
N ASP A 226 2.47 19.57 0.16
CA ASP A 226 1.43 19.21 -0.80
C ASP A 226 0.22 18.58 -0.13
N HIS A 227 0.42 17.70 0.86
CA HIS A 227 -0.67 17.05 1.58
C HIS A 227 -1.38 18.03 2.54
N ARG A 228 -0.65 18.97 3.16
CA ARG A 228 -1.26 20.07 3.93
C ARG A 228 -2.18 20.93 3.07
N ALA A 229 -1.81 21.16 1.80
CA ALA A 229 -2.63 21.92 0.87
C ALA A 229 -3.88 21.17 0.39
N LEU A 230 -3.95 19.85 0.60
CA LEU A 230 -5.12 19.03 0.31
C LEU A 230 -6.06 18.90 1.52
N ASP A 231 -5.57 19.14 2.75
CA ASP A 231 -6.32 18.94 3.99
C ASP A 231 -7.63 19.74 4.01
N GLY A 232 -8.72 19.06 4.37
CA GLY A 232 -10.07 19.60 4.41
C GLY A 232 -10.76 19.80 3.06
N LYS A 233 -10.08 19.53 1.93
CA LYS A 233 -10.70 19.61 0.60
C LYS A 233 -11.42 18.32 0.23
N THR A 234 -12.46 18.46 -0.57
CA THR A 234 -13.30 17.36 -1.06
C THR A 234 -12.85 16.92 -2.45
N PHE A 235 -12.78 15.61 -2.67
CA PHE A 235 -12.41 15.00 -3.94
C PHE A 235 -13.30 13.80 -4.25
N GLU A 236 -13.46 13.49 -5.53
CA GLU A 236 -14.14 12.26 -5.97
C GLU A 236 -13.26 11.04 -5.73
N TRP A 237 -13.87 9.92 -5.36
CA TRP A 237 -13.16 8.64 -5.20
C TRP A 237 -12.46 8.19 -6.51
N ASN A 238 -13.11 8.45 -7.65
CA ASN A 238 -12.64 8.03 -8.97
C ASN A 238 -11.73 9.04 -9.67
N ALA A 239 -11.55 10.23 -9.07
CA ALA A 239 -10.66 11.26 -9.59
C ALA A 239 -9.78 11.87 -8.48
N PRO A 240 -8.95 11.06 -7.79
CA PRO A 240 -8.13 11.54 -6.67
C PRO A 240 -7.21 12.69 -7.08
N PRO A 241 -6.83 13.61 -6.17
CA PRO A 241 -5.98 14.74 -6.50
C PRO A 241 -4.53 14.32 -6.76
N VAL A 242 -3.74 15.25 -7.32
CA VAL A 242 -2.27 15.12 -7.35
C VAL A 242 -1.74 15.22 -5.92
N ALA A 243 -1.20 14.11 -5.41
CA ALA A 243 -0.68 14.00 -4.05
C ALA A 243 0.85 14.13 -3.98
N ASP A 244 1.57 13.97 -5.11
CA ASP A 244 2.99 14.30 -5.24
C ASP A 244 3.22 15.20 -6.47
N LYS A 245 3.46 16.51 -6.24
CA LYS A 245 3.65 17.46 -7.35
C LYS A 245 4.94 17.25 -8.14
N ARG A 246 5.95 16.59 -7.55
CA ARG A 246 7.22 16.31 -8.25
C ARG A 246 7.02 15.32 -9.40
N THR A 247 6.11 14.35 -9.21
CA THR A 247 5.85 13.28 -10.17
C THR A 247 4.51 13.44 -10.91
N GLY A 248 3.61 14.28 -10.39
CA GLY A 248 2.23 14.35 -10.87
C GLY A 248 1.36 13.18 -10.40
N ALA A 249 1.85 12.34 -9.48
CA ALA A 249 1.14 11.15 -9.04
C ALA A 249 -0.18 11.52 -8.36
N ARG A 250 -1.28 10.93 -8.86
CA ARG A 250 -2.62 11.04 -8.28
C ARG A 250 -2.89 9.84 -7.37
N ALA A 251 -3.37 10.09 -6.17
CA ALA A 251 -3.54 9.02 -5.17
C ALA A 251 -4.56 9.40 -4.08
N LEU A 252 -5.14 8.37 -3.48
CA LEU A 252 -5.94 8.51 -2.26
C LEU A 252 -5.05 8.93 -1.08
N PRO A 253 -5.62 9.60 -0.06
CA PRO A 253 -4.89 9.85 1.18
C PRO A 253 -4.49 8.51 1.82
N GLY A 254 -3.20 8.39 2.16
CA GLY A 254 -2.60 7.15 2.67
C GLY A 254 -1.99 6.22 1.60
N ALA A 255 -2.23 6.47 0.30
CA ALA A 255 -1.77 5.60 -0.79
C ALA A 255 -0.43 5.99 -1.44
N ILE A 256 0.21 7.06 -0.96
CA ILE A 256 1.55 7.51 -1.37
C ILE A 256 2.61 7.06 -0.35
N TYR A 257 3.87 6.94 -0.80
CA TYR A 257 5.01 6.58 0.04
C TYR A 257 4.99 7.26 1.41
N ASN A 258 5.12 6.48 2.49
CA ASN A 258 5.13 6.96 3.89
C ASN A 258 3.99 7.94 4.26
N CYS A 259 2.86 7.91 3.56
CA CYS A 259 1.74 8.81 3.81
C CYS A 259 0.90 8.31 4.98
N ARG A 260 0.55 9.20 5.91
CA ARG A 260 -0.34 8.92 7.06
C ARG A 260 -1.68 9.65 6.96
N CYS A 261 -1.95 10.28 5.82
CA CYS A 261 -3.25 10.91 5.57
C CYS A 261 -4.34 9.84 5.44
N TYR A 262 -5.59 10.23 5.63
CA TYR A 262 -6.74 9.35 5.50
C TYR A 262 -7.91 10.06 4.81
N ALA A 263 -8.82 9.26 4.25
CA ALA A 263 -10.05 9.77 3.67
C ALA A 263 -11.14 9.77 4.74
N GLU A 264 -11.90 10.85 4.79
CA GLU A 264 -13.17 10.92 5.51
C GLU A 264 -14.29 10.85 4.47
N PRO A 265 -14.99 9.69 4.33
CA PRO A 265 -16.07 9.54 3.37
C PRO A 265 -17.18 10.58 3.56
N VAL A 266 -17.69 11.13 2.46
CA VAL A 266 -18.91 11.95 2.46
C VAL A 266 -20.08 11.02 2.17
N LEU A 267 -21.00 10.88 3.12
CA LEU A 267 -22.16 9.99 3.08
C LEU A 267 -23.45 10.78 2.86
#